data_AF-A0A358R0S9-F1
#
_entry.id   AF-A0A358R0S9-F1
#
_cell.length_a   1.000
_cell.length_b   1.000
_cell.length_c   1.000
_cell.angle_alpha   90.00
_cell.angle_beta   90.00
_cell.angle_gamma   90.00
#
_symmetry.space_group_name_H-M   'P 1'
#
loop_
_entity.id
_entity.type
_entity.pdbx_description
1 polymer ?
#
loop_
_entity_poly.entity_id
_entity_poly.type
_entity_poly.pdbx_seq_one_letter_code
_entity_poly.pdbx_strand_id
1 'polypeptide(L)'
;MFNGLLQPTHLILILVVVLIVFGPGKLPEAGKALGKSLKDMRNAFTSTDDDEKKDKSEAVSAAANTAANPTAPGAAPGSAVN
;
A
#
# COMPACT_ATOMS: atom_id res chain seq x y z
N MET A 1 14.86 -30.96 17.14
CA MET A 1 13.46 -30.98 17.61
C MET A 1 12.55 -29.94 16.92
N PHE A 2 13.09 -28.88 16.30
CA PHE A 2 12.29 -27.83 15.64
C PHE A 2 12.13 -27.98 14.11
N ASN A 3 12.77 -28.99 13.50
CA ASN A 3 12.80 -29.18 12.04
C ASN A 3 11.43 -29.52 11.41
N GLY A 4 10.42 -29.89 12.22
CA GLY A 4 9.05 -30.11 11.73
C GLY A 4 8.18 -28.85 11.70
N LEU A 5 8.52 -27.81 12.46
CA LEU A 5 7.65 -26.64 12.66
C LEU A 5 7.74 -25.65 11.49
N LEU A 6 8.89 -25.59 10.82
CA LEU A 6 9.10 -24.78 9.61
C LEU A 6 8.78 -25.54 8.32
N GLN A 7 8.13 -26.70 8.39
CA GLN A 7 7.65 -27.36 7.18
C GLN A 7 6.64 -26.44 6.48
N PRO A 8 6.83 -26.11 5.19
CA PRO A 8 5.93 -25.23 4.44
C PRO A 8 4.46 -25.66 4.52
N THR A 9 4.22 -26.97 4.62
CA THR A 9 2.89 -27.58 4.81
C THR A 9 2.21 -27.15 6.10
N HIS A 10 2.94 -27.09 7.23
CA HIS A 10 2.37 -26.66 8.51
C HIS A 10 2.06 -25.16 8.50
N LEU A 11 2.93 -24.34 7.90
CA LEU A 11 2.67 -22.90 7.71
C LEU A 11 1.44 -22.67 6.83
N ILE A 12 1.26 -23.44 5.76
CA ILE A 12 0.06 -23.37 4.91
C ILE A 12 -1.21 -23.70 5.70
N LEU A 13 -1.18 -24.70 6.58
CA LEU A 13 -2.33 -25.09 7.38
C LEU A 13 -2.76 -23.96 8.32
N ILE A 14 -1.80 -23.38 9.03
CA ILE A 14 -2.03 -22.25 9.95
C ILE A 14 -2.53 -21.04 9.17
N LEU A 15 -1.91 -20.76 8.02
CA LEU A 15 -2.31 -19.66 7.13
C LEU A 15 -3.77 -19.83 6.70
N VAL A 16 -4.21 -21.03 6.30
CA VAL A 16 -5.61 -21.30 5.94
C VAL A 16 -6.56 -21.04 7.10
N VAL A 17 -6.25 -21.47 8.32
CA VAL A 17 -7.08 -21.20 9.51
C VAL A 17 -7.19 -19.70 9.78
N VAL A 18 -6.07 -18.98 9.72
CA VAL A 18 -6.02 -17.52 9.87
C VAL A 18 -6.83 -16.83 8.77
N LEU A 19 -6.74 -17.31 7.53
CA LEU A 19 -7.54 -16.81 6.41
C LEU A 19 -9.04 -17.04 6.58
N ILE A 20 -9.47 -18.10 7.26
CA ILE A 20 -10.90 -18.31 7.55
C ILE A 20 -11.39 -17.31 8.59
N VAL A 21 -10.58 -17.02 9.63
CA VAL A 21 -10.95 -16.09 10.71
C VAL A 21 -10.87 -14.63 10.26
N PHE A 22 -9.77 -14.25 9.60
CA PHE A 22 -9.49 -12.87 9.20
C PHE A 22 -9.92 -12.56 7.75
N GLY A 23 -10.00 -13.57 6.88
CA GLY A 23 -10.30 -13.41 5.46
C GLY A 23 -9.04 -13.25 4.58
N PRO A 24 -9.03 -13.76 3.33
CA PRO A 24 -7.94 -13.61 2.37
C PRO A 24 -7.61 -12.15 2.03
N GLY A 25 -8.58 -11.25 2.15
CA GLY A 25 -8.39 -9.83 1.84
C GLY A 25 -7.70 -9.03 2.96
N LYS A 26 -7.78 -9.49 4.23
CA LYS A 26 -7.28 -8.70 5.37
C LYS A 26 -5.79 -8.90 5.64
N LEU A 27 -5.24 -10.08 5.36
CA LEU A 27 -3.79 -10.32 5.42
C LEU A 27 -2.97 -9.41 4.48
N PRO A 28 -3.30 -9.27 3.17
CA PRO A 28 -2.55 -8.38 2.29
C PRO A 28 -2.75 -6.91 2.64
N GLU A 29 -3.92 -6.53 3.17
CA GLU A 29 -4.17 -5.15 3.62
C GLU A 29 -3.32 -4.80 4.85
N ALA A 30 -3.28 -5.68 5.86
CA ALA A 30 -2.39 -5.53 7.01
C ALA A 30 -0.90 -5.55 6.60
N GLY A 31 -0.52 -6.44 5.67
CA GLY A 31 0.83 -6.51 5.12
C GLY A 31 1.25 -5.26 4.36
N LYS A 32 0.34 -4.61 3.62
CA LYS A 32 0.62 -3.33 2.94
C LYS A 32 0.88 -2.19 3.94
N ALA A 33 0.08 -2.10 5.00
CA ALA A 33 0.26 -1.10 6.04
C ALA A 33 1.60 -1.30 6.79
N LEU A 34 1.85 -2.53 7.26
CA LEU A 34 3.10 -2.89 7.94
C LEU A 34 4.31 -2.75 7.00
N GLY A 35 4.16 -3.11 5.72
CA GLY A 35 5.21 -3.02 4.72
C GLY A 35 5.61 -1.57 4.44
N LYS A 36 4.66 -0.62 4.45
CA LYS A 36 4.99 0.80 4.32
C LYS A 36 5.79 1.30 5.52
N SER A 37 5.37 0.98 6.74
CA SER A 37 6.11 1.32 7.97
C SER A 37 7.50 0.68 8.01
N LEU A 38 7.62 -0.60 7.63
CA LEU A 38 8.90 -1.30 7.58
C LEU A 38 9.81 -0.73 6.48
N LYS A 39 9.25 -0.29 5.35
CA LYS A 39 10.02 0.36 4.26
C LYS A 39 10.59 1.70 4.71
N ASP A 40 9.78 2.54 5.35
CA ASP A 40 10.23 3.83 5.86
C ASP A 40 11.28 3.65 6.97
N MET A 41 11.08 2.66 7.86
CA MET A 41 12.06 2.27 8.87
C MET A 41 13.37 1.77 8.23
N ARG A 42 13.29 0.91 7.21
CA ARG A 42 14.48 0.41 6.49
C ARG A 42 15.22 1.54 5.78
N ASN A 43 14.51 2.48 5.17
CA ASN A 43 15.09 3.66 4.55
C ASN A 43 15.84 4.52 5.58
N ALA A 44 15.27 4.77 6.76
CA ALA A 44 15.94 5.52 7.81
C ALA A 44 17.24 4.86 8.30
N PHE A 45 17.23 3.52 8.42
CA PHE A 45 18.43 2.76 8.78
C PHE A 45 19.47 2.76 7.65
N THR A 46 19.07 2.53 6.41
CA THR A 46 19.99 2.52 5.25
C THR A 46 20.54 3.90 4.92
N SER A 47 19.78 4.98 5.09
CA SER A 47 20.27 6.35 4.88
C SER A 47 21.35 6.79 5.88
N THR A 48 21.49 6.11 7.02
CA THR A 48 22.59 6.37 7.97
C THR A 48 23.91 5.71 7.53
N ASP A 49 23.84 4.66 6.69
CA ASP A 49 25.01 3.93 6.17
C ASP A 49 25.43 4.36 4.75
N ASP A 50 24.55 5.04 4.01
CA ASP A 50 24.65 5.22 2.54
C ASP A 50 24.58 6.72 2.11
N ASP A 51 25.23 7.61 2.85
CA ASP A 51 25.27 9.07 2.61
C ASP A 51 25.99 9.49 1.29
N GLU A 52 26.14 8.60 0.30
CA GLU A 52 26.71 8.95 -1.00
C GLU A 52 25.91 8.58 -2.26
N LYS A 53 24.82 7.79 -2.24
CA LYS A 53 24.11 7.51 -3.51
C LYS A 53 22.59 7.42 -3.43
N LYS A 54 21.99 8.35 -4.20
CA LYS A 54 20.71 8.30 -4.92
C LYS A 54 19.47 8.81 -4.19
N ASP A 55 19.19 10.07 -4.49
CA ASP A 55 17.95 10.46 -5.18
C ASP A 55 17.51 9.40 -6.20
N LYS A 56 16.50 8.59 -5.86
CA LYS A 56 15.50 8.15 -6.84
C LYS A 56 14.25 7.55 -6.20
N SER A 57 13.14 8.17 -6.58
CA SER A 57 11.84 7.56 -6.88
C SER A 57 10.71 8.03 -5.96
N GLU A 58 10.26 9.25 -6.25
CA GLU A 58 8.83 9.53 -6.37
C GLU A 58 8.12 8.44 -7.21
N ALA A 59 6.80 8.38 -7.04
CA ALA A 59 5.83 7.64 -7.85
C ALA A 59 5.77 6.11 -7.68
N VAL A 60 5.07 5.63 -6.64
CA VAL A 60 3.87 4.78 -6.81
C VAL A 60 2.99 4.94 -5.57
N SER A 61 1.86 5.64 -5.73
CA SER A 61 0.56 5.45 -5.04
C SER A 61 -0.18 6.77 -4.78
N ALA A 62 -0.31 7.58 -5.83
CA ALA A 62 -1.35 8.61 -5.94
C ALA A 62 -2.62 8.04 -6.61
N ALA A 63 -3.04 6.82 -6.26
CA ALA A 63 -4.08 6.10 -7.01
C ALA A 63 -5.31 5.67 -6.20
N ALA A 64 -5.58 6.22 -5.00
CA ALA A 64 -6.77 5.82 -4.25
C ALA A 64 -7.49 6.94 -3.49
N ASN A 65 -7.30 8.22 -3.84
CA ASN A 65 -8.14 9.27 -3.26
C ASN A 65 -8.44 10.42 -4.23
N THR A 66 -9.20 10.12 -5.28
CA THR A 66 -10.14 11.07 -5.90
C THR A 66 -11.40 10.30 -6.25
N ALA A 67 -12.16 9.98 -5.20
CA ALA A 67 -13.55 9.57 -5.32
C ALA A 67 -14.38 10.79 -5.76
N ALA A 68 -14.95 10.64 -6.95
CA ALA A 68 -16.22 11.14 -7.44
C ALA A 68 -16.98 12.21 -6.62
N ASN A 69 -17.34 13.31 -7.33
CA ASN A 69 -18.63 14.04 -7.37
C ASN A 69 -18.50 15.55 -7.06
N PRO A 70 -19.28 16.49 -7.68
CA PRO A 70 -20.13 16.47 -8.88
C PRO A 70 -19.72 17.51 -9.95
N THR A 71 -19.77 17.16 -11.24
CA THR A 71 -19.87 18.14 -12.33
C THR A 71 -21.35 18.50 -12.55
N ALA A 72 -21.80 19.58 -11.91
CA ALA A 72 -22.92 20.41 -12.35
C ALA A 72 -22.84 21.72 -11.57
N PRO A 73 -22.44 22.83 -12.20
CA PRO A 73 -23.42 23.86 -12.56
C PRO A 73 -23.21 24.44 -13.97
N GLY A 74 -24.32 24.60 -14.70
CA GLY A 74 -24.35 25.39 -15.92
C GLY A 74 -24.05 26.86 -15.66
N ALA A 75 -23.37 27.49 -16.60
CA ALA A 75 -23.39 28.92 -16.82
C ALA A 75 -22.96 29.16 -18.26
N ALA A 76 -23.95 29.24 -19.15
CA ALA A 76 -23.79 29.95 -20.40
C ALA A 76 -23.67 31.45 -20.10
N PRO A 77 -22.71 32.17 -20.69
CA PRO A 77 -22.87 33.58 -20.93
C PRO A 77 -22.86 33.82 -22.44
N GLY A 78 -24.05 34.07 -22.98
CA GLY A 78 -24.18 34.88 -24.18
C GLY A 78 -23.83 36.32 -23.81
N SER A 79 -22.94 36.91 -24.60
CA SER A 79 -22.66 38.35 -24.64
C SER A 79 -22.25 38.61 -26.09
N ALA A 80 -23.18 38.96 -26.98
CA ALA A 80 -23.74 40.30 -27.15
C ALA A 80 -22.62 41.33 -27.34
N VAL A 81 -22.19 41.48 -28.60
CA VAL A 81 -21.37 42.58 -29.10
C VAL A 81 -22.25 43.38 -30.07
N ASN A 82 -22.78 44.51 -29.60
CA ASN A 82 -23.23 45.65 -30.40
C ASN A 82 -23.27 46.88 -29.48
#